data_AF-A0A0M8QM66-F1
#
_entry.id   AF-A0A0M8QM66-F1
#
_cell.length_a   1.000
_cell.length_b   1.000
_cell.length_c   1.000
_cell.angle_alpha   90.00
_cell.angle_beta   90.00
_cell.angle_gamma   90.00
#
_symmetry.space_group_name_H-M   'P 1'
#
loop_
_entity.id
_entity.type
_entity.pdbx_description
1 polymer ?
#
loop_
_entity_poly.entity_id
_entity_poly.type
_entity_poly.pdbx_seq_one_letter_code
_entity_poly.pdbx_strand_id
1 'polypeptide(L)'
;AGERHRRVLAYSPPAFDSSTYELWVPLLSGGTAIVLPAPKLDIAELAGALTEHRATAVYFTTALFDAMASEAVGALAGLEEIWTGGDV
;
A
#
# COMPACT_ATOMS: atom_id res chain seq x y z
N ALA A 1 6.36 -0.95 13.85
CA ALA A 1 4.98 -1.38 13.52
C ALA A 1 4.79 -2.81 13.99
N GLY A 2 3.60 -3.18 14.46
CA GLY A 2 3.32 -4.56 14.89
C GLY A 2 3.01 -5.49 13.71
N GLU A 3 2.44 -6.66 13.99
CA GLU A 3 2.06 -7.70 13.00
C GLU A 3 1.25 -7.16 11.80
N ARG A 4 0.51 -6.05 11.97
CA ARG A 4 -0.29 -5.42 10.90
C ARG A 4 0.52 -5.05 9.65
N HIS A 5 1.81 -4.74 9.80
CA HIS A 5 2.68 -4.31 8.70
C HIS A 5 3.58 -5.45 8.18
N ARG A 6 3.14 -6.70 8.32
CA ARG A 6 3.91 -7.87 7.89
C ARG A 6 4.18 -7.86 6.38
N ARG A 7 3.24 -7.39 5.56
CA ARG A 7 3.37 -7.36 4.08
C ARG A 7 2.83 -6.04 3.55
N VAL A 8 3.73 -5.15 3.12
CA VAL A 8 3.41 -3.79 2.69
C VAL A 8 3.70 -3.62 1.21
N LEU A 9 2.78 -3.04 0.45
CA LEU A 9 3.06 -2.64 -0.93
C LEU A 9 3.98 -1.42 -0.95
N ALA A 10 5.03 -1.49 -1.77
CA ALA A 10 5.99 -0.41 -1.99
C ALA A 10 5.93 0.01 -3.46
N TYR A 11 5.26 1.13 -3.71
CA TYR A 11 4.96 1.62 -5.06
C TYR A 11 4.99 3.15 -5.15
N SER A 12 5.08 3.85 -4.01
CA SER A 12 5.30 5.29 -3.99
C SER A 12 6.62 5.64 -4.69
N PRO A 13 6.69 6.77 -5.42
CA PRO A 13 7.94 7.15 -6.05
C PRO A 13 9.01 7.38 -4.97
N PRO A 14 10.27 6.91 -5.16
CA PRO A 14 11.33 7.02 -4.14
C PRO A 14 11.68 8.44 -3.70
N ALA A 15 11.25 9.46 -4.46
CA ALA A 15 11.44 10.86 -4.11
C ALA A 15 10.42 11.38 -3.08
N PHE A 16 9.36 10.63 -2.78
CA PHE A 16 8.33 10.98 -1.79
C PHE A 16 8.58 10.26 -0.46
N ASP A 17 8.18 10.90 0.63
CA ASP A 17 8.36 10.41 1.99
C ASP A 17 7.58 9.13 2.30
N SER A 18 6.42 8.92 1.67
CA SER A 18 5.66 7.66 1.76
C SER A 18 6.50 6.42 1.43
N SER A 19 7.46 6.53 0.50
CA SER A 19 8.39 5.43 0.19
C SER A 19 9.27 5.03 1.40
N THR A 20 9.53 5.95 2.33
CA THR A 20 10.25 5.68 3.57
C THR A 20 9.44 4.73 4.45
N TYR A 21 8.14 4.96 4.57
CA TYR A 21 7.23 4.05 5.28
C TYR A 21 7.18 2.69 4.59
N GLU A 22 6.88 2.67 3.30
CA GLU A 22 6.61 1.45 2.53
C GLU A 22 7.80 0.47 2.54
N LEU A 23 9.03 1.01 2.56
CA LEU A 23 10.25 0.21 2.61
C LEU A 23 10.66 -0.14 4.03
N TRP A 24 10.83 0.85 4.91
CA TRP A 24 11.54 0.61 6.16
C TRP A 24 10.67 0.01 7.25
N VAL A 25 9.37 0.31 7.29
CA VAL A 25 8.48 -0.24 8.31
C VAL A 25 8.41 -1.78 8.26
N PRO A 26 8.10 -2.42 7.12
CA PRO A 26 8.08 -3.88 7.05
C PRO A 26 9.49 -4.46 7.22
N LEU A 27 10.51 -3.90 6.58
CA LEU A 27 11.86 -4.49 6.59
C LEU A 27 12.52 -4.46 7.98
N LEU A 28 12.37 -3.37 8.72
CA LEU A 28 12.93 -3.26 10.08
C LEU A 28 12.10 -4.01 11.12
N SER A 29 10.91 -4.50 10.76
CA SER A 29 10.03 -5.29 11.64
C SER A 29 10.03 -6.79 11.29
N GLY A 30 10.91 -7.25 10.37
CA GLY A 30 10.97 -8.64 9.92
C GLY A 30 9.86 -9.07 8.95
N GLY A 31 9.15 -8.09 8.38
CA GLY A 31 8.12 -8.28 7.36
C GLY A 31 8.67 -8.25 5.94
N THR A 32 7.80 -7.93 4.97
CA THR A 32 8.11 -7.92 3.53
C THR A 32 7.63 -6.62 2.90
N ALA A 33 8.53 -5.94 2.18
CA ALA A 33 8.17 -4.87 1.24
C ALA A 33 7.95 -5.47 -0.15
N ILE A 34 6.75 -5.35 -0.68
CA ILE A 34 6.34 -5.86 -1.99
C ILE A 34 6.52 -4.74 -3.00
N VAL A 35 7.65 -4.72 -3.70
CA VAL A 35 7.98 -3.66 -4.64
C VAL A 35 7.21 -3.86 -5.94
N LEU A 36 6.37 -2.88 -6.30
CA LEU A 36 5.67 -2.85 -7.57
C LEU A 36 6.39 -1.92 -8.56
N PRO A 37 6.36 -2.21 -9.87
CA PRO A 37 6.96 -1.33 -10.87
C PRO A 37 6.20 0.00 -10.96
N ALA A 38 6.89 1.13 -10.72
CA ALA A 38 6.36 2.49 -10.91
C ALA A 38 6.59 2.98 -12.35
N PRO A 39 5.74 3.86 -12.94
CA PRO A 39 4.83 4.80 -12.26
C PRO A 39 3.36 4.78 -12.73
N LYS A 40 2.87 3.69 -13.32
CA LYS A 40 1.47 3.60 -13.77
C LYS A 40 0.85 2.30 -13.28
N LEU A 41 0.36 2.33 -12.04
CA LEU A 41 -0.56 1.33 -11.56
C LEU A 41 -1.95 1.94 -11.59
N ASP A 42 -2.87 1.31 -12.31
CA ASP A 42 -4.29 1.64 -12.19
C ASP A 42 -4.92 0.96 -10.96
N ILE A 43 -6.19 1.27 -10.70
CA ILE A 43 -6.95 0.75 -9.56
C ILE A 43 -7.05 -0.78 -9.61
N ALA A 44 -7.21 -1.38 -10.79
CA ALA A 44 -7.33 -2.82 -10.94
C ALA A 44 -6.00 -3.53 -10.70
N GLU A 45 -4.89 -2.97 -11.18
CA GLU A 45 -3.54 -3.47 -10.94
C GLU A 45 -3.20 -3.40 -9.44
N LEU A 46 -3.55 -2.29 -8.78
CA LEU A 46 -3.33 -2.13 -7.34
C LEU A 46 -4.19 -3.09 -6.51
N ALA A 47 -5.47 -3.23 -6.85
CA ALA A 47 -6.38 -4.20 -6.24
C ALA A 47 -5.92 -5.66 -6.42
N GLY A 48 -5.42 -5.97 -7.62
CA GLY A 48 -4.80 -7.25 -7.94
C GLY A 48 -3.58 -7.52 -7.07
N ALA A 49 -2.66 -6.56 -6.98
CA ALA A 49 -1.45 -6.67 -6.18
C ALA A 49 -1.73 -6.86 -4.68
N LEU A 50 -2.72 -6.14 -4.13
CA LEU A 50 -3.17 -6.32 -2.74
C LEU A 50 -3.59 -7.77 -2.47
N THR A 51 -4.36 -8.34 -3.39
CA THR A 51 -4.93 -9.70 -3.24
C THR A 51 -3.88 -10.77 -3.51
N GLU A 52 -3.17 -10.69 -4.64
CA GLU A 52 -2.16 -11.64 -5.09
C GLU A 52 -1.05 -11.79 -4.04
N HIS A 53 -0.54 -10.65 -3.58
CA HIS A 53 0.53 -10.63 -2.60
C HIS A 53 0.03 -10.69 -1.17
N ARG A 54 -1.29 -10.83 -0.94
CA ARG A 54 -1.93 -10.87 0.39
C ARG A 54 -1.33 -9.78 1.30
N ALA A 55 -1.34 -8.55 0.80
CA ALA A 55 -0.84 -7.40 1.54
C ALA A 55 -1.65 -7.25 2.85
N THR A 56 -0.97 -6.89 3.93
CA THR A 56 -1.60 -6.67 5.25
C THR A 56 -1.71 -5.19 5.57
N ALA A 57 -0.85 -4.35 4.97
CA ALA A 57 -0.92 -2.91 5.10
C ALA A 57 -0.53 -2.20 3.80
N VAL A 58 -1.02 -0.97 3.64
CA VAL A 58 -0.75 -0.13 2.47
C VAL A 58 -0.88 1.35 2.84
N TYR A 59 -0.09 2.19 2.17
CA TYR A 59 -0.29 3.63 2.14
C TYR A 59 -1.01 4.00 0.84
N PHE A 60 -1.98 4.91 0.90
CA PHE A 60 -2.57 5.57 -0.26
C PHE A 60 -2.45 7.09 -0.12
N THR A 61 -2.38 7.81 -1.23
CA THR A 61 -2.77 9.22 -1.17
C THR A 61 -4.28 9.32 -0.92
N THR A 62 -4.77 10.41 -0.33
CA THR A 62 -6.21 10.59 -0.05
C THR A 62 -7.07 10.34 -1.30
N ALA A 63 -6.70 10.92 -2.44
CA ALA A 63 -7.42 10.73 -3.70
C ALA A 63 -7.39 9.27 -4.20
N LEU A 64 -6.29 8.55 -3.99
CA LEU A 64 -6.18 7.15 -4.38
C LEU A 64 -7.00 6.25 -3.44
N PHE A 65 -7.05 6.56 -2.15
CA PHE A 65 -7.93 5.86 -1.21
C PHE A 65 -9.40 6.01 -1.61
N ASP A 66 -9.85 7.22 -1.96
CA ASP A 66 -11.23 7.45 -2.41
C ASP A 66 -11.56 6.65 -3.67
N ALA A 67 -10.64 6.61 -4.65
CA ALA A 67 -10.80 5.80 -5.86
C ALA A 67 -10.86 4.29 -5.55
N MET A 68 -9.96 3.78 -4.71
CA MET A 68 -9.97 2.38 -4.27
C MET A 68 -11.27 2.03 -3.52
N ALA A 69 -11.75 2.91 -2.63
CA ALA A 69 -12.99 2.70 -1.89
C ALA A 69 -14.23 2.75 -2.79
N SER A 70 -14.19 3.51 -3.87
CA SER A 70 -15.31 3.63 -4.82
C SER A 70 -15.36 2.47 -5.81
N GLU A 71 -14.20 2.04 -6.31
CA GLU A 71 -14.11 1.12 -7.46
C GLU A 71 -13.67 -0.30 -7.08
N ALA A 72 -12.94 -0.46 -5.98
CA ALA A 72 -12.28 -1.72 -5.61
C ALA A 72 -12.33 -2.02 -4.10
N VAL A 73 -13.40 -1.61 -3.41
CA VAL A 73 -13.54 -1.77 -1.94
C VAL A 73 -13.31 -3.21 -1.45
N GLY A 74 -13.69 -4.20 -2.26
CA GLY A 74 -13.48 -5.62 -1.92
C GLY A 74 -12.02 -5.99 -1.77
N ALA A 75 -11.10 -5.35 -2.50
CA ALA A 75 -9.67 -5.58 -2.39
C ALA A 75 -9.07 -5.03 -1.08
N LEU A 76 -9.77 -4.11 -0.41
CA LEU A 76 -9.35 -3.55 0.88
C LEU A 76 -9.68 -4.50 2.05
N ALA A 77 -10.54 -5.50 1.86
CA ALA A 77 -11.00 -6.39 2.93
C ALA A 77 -9.91 -7.27 3.54
N GLY A 78 -8.81 -7.52 2.80
CA GLY A 78 -7.66 -8.29 3.28
C GLY A 78 -6.64 -7.50 4.10
N LEU A 79 -6.80 -6.17 4.18
CA LEU A 79 -5.88 -5.29 4.88
C LEU A 79 -6.24 -5.20 6.37
N GLU A 80 -5.20 -5.19 7.20
CA GLU A 80 -5.30 -4.96 8.65
C GLU A 80 -5.07 -3.48 9.00
N GLU A 81 -4.38 -2.76 8.12
CA GLU A 81 -4.07 -1.35 8.29
C GLU A 81 -4.10 -0.63 6.93
N ILE A 82 -4.71 0.55 6.90
CA ILE A 82 -4.64 1.46 5.75
C ILE A 82 -4.17 2.81 6.26
N TRP A 83 -3.05 3.29 5.72
CA TRP A 83 -2.60 4.66 5.94
C TRP A 83 -2.99 5.51 4.74
N THR A 84 -3.46 6.72 5.02
CA THR A 84 -3.81 7.70 3.99
C THR A 84 -3.20 9.05 4.33
N GLY A 85 -2.83 9.83 3.33
CA GLY A 85 -2.29 11.17 3.51
C GLY A 85 -1.96 11.86 2.19
N GLY A 86 -1.19 12.95 2.27
CA GLY A 86 -0.83 13.73 1.08
C GLY A 86 -1.92 14.71 0.62
N ASP A 87 -2.85 15.06 1.52
CA ASP A 87 -3.85 16.12 1.35
C ASP A 87 -3.69 17.19 2.44
N VAL A 88 -4.18 18.42 2.22
CA VAL A 88 -3.97 19.61 3.10
C VAL A 88 -5.25 20.08 3.74
#